data_AF-A0A1V4YC99-F1
#
_entry.id   AF-A0A1V4YC99-F1
#
_cell.length_a   1.000
_cell.length_b   1.000
_cell.length_c   1.000
_cell.angle_alpha   90.00
_cell.angle_beta   90.00
_cell.angle_gamma   90.00
#
_symmetry.space_group_name_H-M   'P 1'
#
loop_
_entity.id
_entity.type
_entity.pdbx_description
1 polymer ?
#
loop_
_entity_poly.entity_id
_entity_poly.type
_entity_poly.pdbx_seq_one_letter_code
_entity_poly.pdbx_strand_id
1 'polypeptide(L)'
;MVVDADICGLKVGDEHPVRIMGVLNLSQESFYRSSVVNKDSILEKAHSMVDSGATILDIGARSTWLLAKPVISREEEVQRLVPALDILKDNVDVLISVDTMFADIAEKALELGADMINDVSGFKADDRMLDVLAEHGCPAVAMATGKIPGDPISMNAIMDSLASIIMQAHDKGMDTSKLILDPAIGKWVPEKIPIYDFETIDQFERLKVFHRPLLAAISRKSCIDAVLHRPPEERLYGTLAATAIVVHKGAHIIRTHDVPQTMDVVEVAAAMRSRQPVVKDNGFEVSVVNIVHPEDAVRTMNEMGVTGTGSRIMKKKSVSRVLRISNITTTEALIIKQEILARGGDAALERNAVSHETESTDILIMGTILQLEKLAKKLECQARNLPVVSRMILDTLQLDDNVEYRYLREL
;
A
#
# COMPACT_ATOMS: atom_id res chain seq x y z
N MET A 1 3.36 5.56 14.58
CA MET A 1 4.82 5.71 14.69
C MET A 1 5.38 6.07 13.33
N VAL A 2 6.37 6.95 13.32
CA VAL A 2 7.15 7.36 12.14
C VAL A 2 7.99 6.16 11.71
N VAL A 3 7.99 5.82 10.42
CA VAL A 3 8.88 4.77 9.89
C VAL A 3 10.30 5.33 9.79
N ASP A 4 11.27 4.66 10.42
CA ASP A 4 12.69 4.95 10.33
C ASP A 4 13.48 3.63 10.35
N ALA A 5 13.97 3.21 9.20
CA ALA A 5 14.67 1.95 9.00
C ALA A 5 16.08 2.18 8.44
N ASP A 6 16.99 1.27 8.81
CA ASP A 6 18.34 1.19 8.27
C ASP A 6 18.46 -0.10 7.45
N ILE A 7 18.55 0.06 6.13
CA ILE A 7 18.68 -1.03 5.17
C ILE A 7 20.11 -0.99 4.65
N CYS A 8 21.01 -1.78 5.26
CA CYS A 8 22.43 -1.85 4.87
C CYS A 8 23.11 -0.47 4.80
N GLY A 9 22.84 0.42 5.77
CA GLY A 9 23.37 1.79 5.82
C GLY A 9 22.50 2.83 5.10
N LEU A 10 21.57 2.40 4.25
CA LEU A 10 20.61 3.30 3.61
C LEU A 10 19.43 3.59 4.56
N LYS A 11 19.30 4.85 4.97
CA LYS A 11 18.15 5.29 5.76
C LYS A 11 16.88 5.35 4.92
N VAL A 12 15.81 4.68 5.35
CA VAL A 12 14.52 4.62 4.64
C VAL A 12 13.40 4.91 5.61
N GLY A 13 12.52 5.87 5.31
CA GLY A 13 11.44 6.22 6.23
C GLY A 13 10.73 7.54 5.95
N ASP A 14 9.83 7.92 6.85
CA ASP A 14 9.00 9.13 6.74
C ASP A 14 9.84 10.42 6.86
N GLU A 15 10.98 10.37 7.54
CA GLU A 15 11.92 11.50 7.74
C GLU A 15 13.08 11.55 6.73
N HIS A 16 13.18 10.54 5.87
CA HIS A 16 14.25 10.42 4.88
C HIS A 16 13.73 10.68 3.46
N PRO A 17 14.61 11.05 2.51
CA PRO A 17 14.24 11.09 1.10
C PRO A 17 13.66 9.75 0.65
N VAL A 18 12.64 9.81 -0.20
CA VAL A 18 12.11 8.61 -0.88
C VAL A 18 13.21 8.03 -1.74
N ARG A 19 13.43 6.72 -1.64
CA ARG A 19 14.50 6.02 -2.34
C ARG A 19 14.00 5.53 -3.70
N ILE A 20 14.88 5.57 -4.70
CA ILE A 20 14.60 4.99 -6.01
C ILE A 20 15.30 3.64 -6.12
N MET A 21 14.50 2.65 -6.49
CA MET A 21 14.94 1.32 -6.87
C MET A 21 14.83 1.18 -8.40
N GLY A 22 15.99 1.24 -9.08
CA GLY A 22 16.09 1.10 -10.53
C GLY A 22 16.03 -0.38 -10.94
N VAL A 23 15.17 -0.71 -11.90
CA VAL A 23 14.99 -2.11 -12.36
C VAL A 23 15.99 -2.46 -13.47
N LEU A 24 16.85 -3.44 -13.23
CA LEU A 24 17.76 -4.03 -14.21
C LEU A 24 17.31 -5.46 -14.55
N ASN A 25 16.55 -5.59 -15.65
CA ASN A 25 16.11 -6.88 -16.14
C ASN A 25 17.15 -7.50 -17.07
N LEU A 26 17.60 -8.71 -16.76
CA LEU A 26 18.49 -9.52 -17.60
C LEU A 26 17.70 -10.49 -18.49
N SER A 27 16.43 -10.70 -18.18
CA SER A 27 15.51 -11.61 -18.86
C SER A 27 14.97 -11.02 -20.17
N GLN A 28 15.10 -11.74 -21.29
CA GLN A 28 14.46 -11.36 -22.56
C GLN A 28 12.92 -11.48 -22.53
N GLU A 29 12.39 -12.27 -21.59
CA GLU A 29 10.97 -12.53 -21.38
C GLU A 29 10.25 -11.48 -20.48
N SER A 30 10.93 -10.41 -20.08
CA SER A 30 10.33 -9.33 -19.29
C SER A 30 9.11 -8.70 -20.01
N PHE A 31 8.09 -8.32 -19.24
CA PHE A 31 6.88 -7.67 -19.75
C PHE A 31 7.17 -6.36 -20.51
N TYR A 32 8.26 -5.66 -20.15
CA TYR A 32 8.74 -4.48 -20.85
C TYR A 32 10.04 -4.78 -21.61
N ARG A 33 9.92 -5.15 -22.90
CA ARG A 33 11.05 -5.63 -23.72
C ARG A 33 12.19 -4.64 -23.90
N SER A 34 11.95 -3.34 -23.78
CA SER A 34 13.01 -2.33 -23.89
C SER A 34 13.86 -2.20 -22.61
N SER A 35 13.53 -2.93 -21.54
CA SER A 35 14.30 -2.94 -20.27
C SER A 35 15.41 -3.99 -20.21
N VAL A 36 15.53 -4.85 -21.22
CA VAL A 36 16.48 -5.97 -21.20
C VAL A 36 17.89 -5.46 -21.47
N VAL A 37 18.79 -5.67 -20.52
CA VAL A 37 20.18 -5.21 -20.63
C VAL A 37 21.07 -6.37 -21.10
N ASN A 38 21.97 -6.08 -22.05
CA ASN A 38 22.97 -7.06 -22.47
C ASN A 38 24.11 -7.09 -21.44
N LYS A 39 24.81 -8.22 -21.30
CA LYS A 39 25.91 -8.38 -20.33
C LYS A 39 26.99 -7.31 -20.52
N ASP A 40 27.24 -6.90 -21.76
CA ASP A 40 28.25 -5.89 -22.09
C ASP A 40 27.81 -4.44 -21.75
N SER A 41 26.51 -4.20 -21.52
CA SER A 41 25.95 -2.88 -21.23
C SER A 41 25.34 -2.75 -19.82
N ILE A 42 25.41 -3.80 -19.01
CA ILE A 42 24.82 -3.81 -17.65
C ILE A 42 25.43 -2.72 -16.77
N LEU A 43 26.75 -2.58 -16.81
CA LEU A 43 27.47 -1.61 -15.99
C LEU A 43 27.16 -0.18 -16.42
N GLU A 44 27.16 0.10 -17.72
CA GLU A 44 26.79 1.42 -18.26
C GLU A 44 25.36 1.79 -17.86
N LYS A 45 24.41 0.85 -17.96
CA LYS A 45 23.03 1.10 -17.57
C LYS A 45 22.89 1.33 -16.06
N ALA A 46 23.60 0.55 -15.24
CA ALA A 46 23.64 0.72 -13.80
C ALA A 46 24.19 2.10 -13.42
N HIS A 47 25.34 2.50 -13.97
CA HIS A 47 25.89 3.85 -13.76
C HIS A 47 24.90 4.94 -14.17
N SER A 48 24.28 4.82 -15.34
CA SER A 48 23.26 5.78 -15.78
C SER A 48 22.10 5.90 -14.79
N MET A 49 21.63 4.79 -14.19
CA MET A 49 20.59 4.82 -13.17
C MET A 49 21.08 5.47 -11.86
N VAL A 50 22.30 5.15 -11.42
CA VAL A 50 22.92 5.73 -10.22
C VAL A 50 23.14 7.24 -10.38
N ASP A 51 23.70 7.66 -11.50
CA ASP A 51 23.90 9.08 -11.85
C ASP A 51 22.57 9.83 -11.93
N SER A 52 21.49 9.12 -12.26
CA SER A 52 20.12 9.67 -12.30
C SER A 52 19.42 9.62 -10.94
N GLY A 53 20.08 9.17 -9.86
CA GLY A 53 19.55 9.20 -8.50
C GLY A 53 19.02 7.89 -7.94
N ALA A 54 19.20 6.75 -8.63
CA ALA A 54 18.90 5.44 -8.03
C ALA A 54 19.82 5.17 -6.84
N THR A 55 19.26 4.77 -5.71
CA THR A 55 20.01 4.38 -4.50
C THR A 55 19.97 2.87 -4.25
N ILE A 56 19.14 2.17 -5.02
CA ILE A 56 19.02 0.71 -5.03
C ILE A 56 18.92 0.28 -6.49
N LEU A 57 19.61 -0.80 -6.87
CA LEU A 57 19.44 -1.47 -8.16
C LEU A 57 18.83 -2.85 -7.92
N ASP A 58 17.70 -3.14 -8.56
CA ASP A 58 17.00 -4.42 -8.43
C ASP A 58 17.20 -5.27 -9.68
N ILE A 59 17.89 -6.38 -9.51
CA ILE A 59 18.36 -7.24 -10.60
C ILE A 59 17.41 -8.43 -10.73
N GLY A 60 16.70 -8.49 -11.85
CA GLY A 60 15.83 -9.60 -12.21
C GLY A 60 16.45 -10.47 -13.30
N ALA A 61 16.78 -11.72 -12.98
CA ALA A 61 17.33 -12.68 -13.95
C ALA A 61 16.24 -13.50 -14.68
N ARG A 62 15.02 -13.48 -14.14
CA ARG A 62 13.82 -14.08 -14.72
C ARG A 62 12.65 -13.12 -14.60
N SER A 63 11.64 -13.31 -15.45
CA SER A 63 10.33 -12.69 -15.20
C SER A 63 9.62 -13.40 -14.05
N THR A 64 9.24 -12.65 -13.02
CA THR A 64 8.41 -13.13 -11.92
C THR A 64 6.91 -12.98 -12.20
N TRP A 65 6.55 -12.45 -13.39
CA TRP A 65 5.17 -12.38 -13.85
C TRP A 65 4.67 -13.77 -14.24
N LEU A 66 3.64 -14.28 -13.54
CA LEU A 66 3.10 -15.64 -13.71
C LEU A 66 2.67 -16.00 -15.15
N LEU A 67 2.36 -14.99 -15.97
CA LEU A 67 1.94 -15.19 -17.36
C LEU A 67 3.10 -15.12 -18.38
N ALA A 68 4.33 -14.87 -17.92
CA ALA A 68 5.50 -14.78 -18.77
C ALA A 68 5.84 -16.13 -19.41
N LYS A 69 6.30 -16.08 -20.66
CA LYS A 69 6.75 -17.25 -21.43
C LYS A 69 8.01 -16.90 -22.24
N PRO A 70 8.98 -17.82 -22.39
CA PRO A 70 9.05 -19.14 -21.75
C PRO A 70 9.34 -19.05 -20.24
N VAL A 71 9.03 -20.12 -19.49
CA VAL A 71 9.46 -20.26 -18.08
C VAL A 71 10.92 -20.66 -18.08
N ILE A 72 11.74 -19.93 -17.32
CA ILE A 72 13.18 -20.11 -17.21
C ILE A 72 13.51 -21.04 -16.03
N SER A 73 14.51 -21.91 -16.19
CA SER A 73 14.94 -22.82 -15.11
C SER A 73 15.76 -22.09 -14.03
N ARG A 74 15.91 -22.71 -12.85
CA ARG A 74 16.75 -22.15 -11.78
C ARG A 74 18.21 -22.02 -12.22
N GLU A 75 18.71 -23.02 -12.95
CA GLU A 75 20.07 -23.03 -13.48
C GLU A 75 20.29 -21.88 -14.48
N GLU A 76 19.32 -21.62 -15.36
CA GLU A 76 19.36 -20.50 -16.30
C GLU A 76 19.30 -19.15 -15.59
N GLU A 77 18.49 -19.03 -14.52
CA GLU A 77 18.43 -17.83 -13.67
C GLU A 77 19.81 -17.55 -13.03
N VAL A 78 20.46 -18.57 -12.47
CA VAL A 78 21.82 -18.46 -11.92
C VAL A 78 22.85 -18.09 -13.00
N GLN A 79 22.80 -18.69 -14.19
CA GLN A 79 23.72 -18.40 -15.30
C GLN A 79 23.61 -16.95 -15.81
N ARG A 80 22.45 -16.31 -15.64
CA ARG A 80 22.23 -14.90 -15.96
C ARG A 80 22.66 -14.00 -14.80
N LEU A 81 22.29 -14.37 -13.57
CA LEU A 81 22.49 -13.56 -12.37
C LEU A 81 23.96 -13.46 -11.96
N VAL A 82 24.69 -14.59 -11.91
CA VAL A 82 26.06 -14.62 -11.36
C VAL A 82 26.99 -13.66 -12.10
N PRO A 83 27.06 -13.65 -13.45
CA PRO A 83 27.92 -12.71 -14.16
C PRO A 83 27.50 -11.24 -13.97
N ALA A 84 26.20 -10.98 -13.82
CA ALA A 84 25.70 -9.63 -13.59
C ALA A 84 26.11 -9.11 -12.20
N LEU A 85 25.98 -9.93 -11.16
CA LEU A 85 26.43 -9.58 -9.82
C LEU A 85 27.94 -9.38 -9.78
N ASP A 86 28.73 -10.23 -10.43
CA ASP A 86 30.19 -10.11 -10.47
C ASP A 86 30.65 -8.80 -11.14
N ILE A 87 29.98 -8.37 -12.22
CA ILE A 87 30.25 -7.10 -12.89
C ILE A 87 29.87 -5.90 -12.04
N LEU A 88 28.73 -5.95 -11.35
CA LEU A 88 28.22 -4.81 -10.59
C LEU A 88 28.91 -4.67 -9.23
N LYS A 89 29.33 -5.78 -8.64
CA LYS A 89 30.11 -5.81 -7.40
C LYS A 89 31.33 -4.91 -7.53
N ASP A 90 31.55 -4.07 -6.53
CA ASP A 90 32.64 -3.08 -6.44
C ASP A 90 32.67 -2.01 -7.55
N ASN A 91 31.73 -2.03 -8.50
CA ASN A 91 31.64 -1.09 -9.61
C ASN A 91 30.46 -0.11 -9.47
N VAL A 92 29.56 -0.32 -8.50
CA VAL A 92 28.47 0.61 -8.18
C VAL A 92 28.45 0.91 -6.67
N ASP A 93 28.15 2.15 -6.31
CA ASP A 93 28.10 2.63 -4.91
C ASP A 93 26.66 2.78 -4.42
N VAL A 94 25.86 1.72 -4.62
CA VAL A 94 24.44 1.65 -4.26
C VAL A 94 24.08 0.22 -3.85
N LEU A 95 22.98 0.05 -3.13
CA LEU A 95 22.54 -1.27 -2.71
C LEU A 95 22.11 -2.12 -3.91
N ILE A 96 22.50 -3.39 -3.90
CA ILE A 96 22.09 -4.38 -4.89
C ILE A 96 21.00 -5.27 -4.30
N SER A 97 19.81 -5.18 -4.87
CA SER A 97 18.68 -6.08 -4.64
C SER A 97 18.61 -7.15 -5.71
N VAL A 98 18.26 -8.38 -5.33
CA VAL A 98 18.01 -9.47 -6.28
C VAL A 98 16.55 -9.91 -6.23
N ASP A 99 15.86 -9.83 -7.37
CA ASP A 99 14.46 -10.25 -7.56
C ASP A 99 14.42 -11.77 -7.80
N THR A 100 14.20 -12.53 -6.72
CA THR A 100 14.05 -13.98 -6.77
C THR A 100 13.16 -14.53 -5.66
N MET A 101 12.45 -15.61 -5.98
CA MET A 101 11.58 -16.37 -5.08
C MET A 101 12.18 -17.72 -4.65
N PHE A 102 13.46 -18.00 -4.96
CA PHE A 102 14.10 -19.28 -4.67
C PHE A 102 15.27 -19.12 -3.72
N ALA A 103 15.28 -19.91 -2.64
CA ALA A 103 16.21 -19.72 -1.53
C ALA A 103 17.65 -20.05 -1.89
N ASP A 104 17.88 -21.06 -2.74
CA ASP A 104 19.19 -21.41 -3.28
C ASP A 104 19.81 -20.29 -4.14
N ILE A 105 18.99 -19.57 -4.90
CA ILE A 105 19.42 -18.42 -5.70
C ILE A 105 19.67 -17.20 -4.82
N ALA A 106 18.79 -16.94 -3.84
CA ALA A 106 18.97 -15.87 -2.87
C ALA A 106 20.26 -16.05 -2.06
N GLU A 107 20.48 -17.25 -1.51
CA GLU A 107 21.71 -17.62 -0.81
C GLU A 107 22.94 -17.37 -1.69
N LYS A 108 22.89 -17.81 -2.96
CA LYS A 108 23.99 -17.58 -3.89
C LYS A 108 24.23 -16.11 -4.20
N ALA A 109 23.18 -15.32 -4.32
CA ALA A 109 23.28 -13.89 -4.56
C ALA A 109 23.93 -13.15 -3.38
N LEU A 110 23.56 -13.50 -2.16
CA LEU A 110 24.14 -12.92 -0.94
C LEU A 110 25.63 -13.26 -0.81
N GLU A 111 26.04 -14.50 -1.09
CA GLU A 111 27.46 -14.89 -1.16
C GLU A 111 28.26 -14.05 -2.16
N LEU A 112 27.61 -13.62 -3.25
CA LEU A 112 28.24 -12.83 -4.30
C LEU A 112 28.25 -11.33 -4.00
N GLY A 113 27.57 -10.88 -2.95
CA GLY A 113 27.56 -9.48 -2.50
C GLY A 113 26.28 -8.73 -2.83
N ALA A 114 25.16 -9.41 -3.05
CA ALA A 114 23.85 -8.75 -2.98
C ALA A 114 23.58 -8.28 -1.54
N ASP A 115 22.98 -7.10 -1.40
CA ASP A 115 22.68 -6.49 -0.09
C ASP A 115 21.29 -6.85 0.43
N MET A 116 20.36 -7.18 -0.47
CA MET A 116 18.98 -7.48 -0.13
C MET A 116 18.31 -8.40 -1.15
N ILE A 117 17.22 -9.05 -0.72
CA ILE A 117 16.39 -9.92 -1.57
C ILE A 117 15.01 -9.30 -1.78
N ASN A 118 14.53 -9.33 -3.02
CA ASN A 118 13.16 -8.96 -3.36
C ASN A 118 12.38 -10.22 -3.74
N ASP A 119 11.50 -10.68 -2.85
CA ASP A 119 10.72 -11.89 -3.07
C ASP A 119 9.24 -11.56 -3.29
N VAL A 120 8.84 -11.59 -4.56
CA VAL A 120 7.44 -11.32 -4.94
C VAL A 120 6.47 -12.42 -4.50
N SER A 121 6.94 -13.57 -4.02
CA SER A 121 6.08 -14.61 -3.44
C SER A 121 5.76 -14.37 -1.96
N GLY A 122 6.34 -13.33 -1.34
CA GLY A 122 6.21 -13.10 0.09
C GLY A 122 6.74 -14.30 0.89
N PHE A 123 7.82 -14.93 0.41
CA PHE A 123 8.49 -16.10 0.98
C PHE A 123 7.67 -17.40 0.93
N LYS A 124 6.68 -17.48 0.04
CA LYS A 124 5.78 -18.65 -0.07
C LYS A 124 6.15 -19.63 -1.17
N ALA A 125 7.03 -19.23 -2.08
CA ALA A 125 7.48 -20.12 -3.16
C ALA A 125 8.54 -21.14 -2.69
N ASP A 126 9.31 -20.81 -1.65
CA ASP A 126 10.36 -21.65 -1.10
C ASP A 126 10.45 -21.49 0.43
N ASP A 127 10.11 -22.55 1.17
CA ASP A 127 10.03 -22.54 2.64
C ASP A 127 11.39 -22.23 3.31
N ARG A 128 12.51 -22.44 2.62
CA ARG A 128 13.85 -22.12 3.15
C ARG A 128 14.18 -20.63 3.07
N MET A 129 13.42 -19.82 2.33
CA MET A 129 13.77 -18.41 2.07
C MET A 129 13.93 -17.62 3.36
N LEU A 130 12.99 -17.77 4.31
CA LEU A 130 13.08 -17.09 5.60
C LEU A 130 14.27 -17.54 6.44
N ASP A 131 14.65 -18.81 6.35
CA ASP A 131 15.82 -19.35 7.07
C ASP A 131 17.10 -18.72 6.50
N VAL A 132 17.24 -18.65 5.17
CA VAL A 132 18.37 -17.99 4.49
C VAL A 132 18.47 -16.51 4.88
N LEU A 133 17.35 -15.78 4.87
CA LEU A 133 17.32 -14.36 5.23
C LEU A 133 17.70 -14.12 6.70
N ALA A 134 17.21 -14.96 7.61
CA ALA A 134 17.53 -14.88 9.04
C ALA A 134 19.01 -15.18 9.30
N GLU A 135 19.56 -16.23 8.69
CA GLU A 135 20.97 -16.61 8.83
C GLU A 135 21.93 -15.51 8.34
N HIS A 136 21.59 -14.84 7.24
CA HIS A 136 22.40 -13.74 6.69
C HIS A 136 22.08 -12.37 7.32
N GLY A 137 21.03 -12.27 8.15
CA GLY A 137 20.56 -11.00 8.69
C GLY A 137 20.16 -9.97 7.61
N CYS A 138 19.72 -10.49 6.46
CA CYS A 138 19.54 -9.76 5.20
C CYS A 138 18.19 -9.01 5.16
N PRO A 139 18.15 -7.72 4.80
CA PRO A 139 16.90 -7.04 4.47
C PRO A 139 16.18 -7.68 3.29
N ALA A 140 14.85 -7.61 3.28
CA ALA A 140 14.07 -8.15 2.19
C ALA A 140 12.82 -7.34 1.86
N VAL A 141 12.44 -7.33 0.59
CA VAL A 141 11.11 -6.92 0.14
C VAL A 141 10.22 -8.15 0.16
N ALA A 142 9.07 -8.03 0.83
CA ALA A 142 8.00 -9.00 0.77
C ALA A 142 6.80 -8.39 0.06
N MET A 143 6.38 -9.02 -1.03
CA MET A 143 5.16 -8.65 -1.73
C MET A 143 3.95 -9.39 -1.16
N ALA A 144 2.82 -8.69 -1.05
CA ALA A 144 1.54 -9.24 -0.63
C ALA A 144 1.16 -10.47 -1.47
N THR A 145 1.20 -11.62 -0.82
CA THR A 145 0.98 -12.94 -1.41
C THR A 145 0.23 -13.85 -0.43
N GLY A 146 -0.83 -14.49 -0.89
CA GLY A 146 -1.63 -15.49 -0.17
C GLY A 146 -1.14 -16.90 -0.48
N LYS A 147 -1.23 -17.32 -1.74
CA LYS A 147 -0.69 -18.59 -2.26
C LYS A 147 0.20 -18.39 -3.47
N ILE A 148 -0.20 -17.51 -4.38
CA ILE A 148 0.56 -17.13 -5.57
C ILE A 148 0.78 -15.62 -5.57
N PRO A 149 1.92 -15.13 -6.10
CA PRO A 149 2.24 -13.70 -6.12
C PRO A 149 1.04 -12.82 -6.51
N GLY A 150 0.66 -11.87 -5.63
CA GLY A 150 -0.38 -10.89 -5.90
C GLY A 150 -1.82 -11.41 -5.97
N ASP A 151 -2.11 -12.63 -5.49
CA ASP A 151 -3.49 -13.13 -5.35
C ASP A 151 -4.37 -12.41 -4.31
N PRO A 152 -3.87 -11.65 -3.31
CA PRO A 152 -4.73 -10.79 -2.51
C PRO A 152 -5.09 -9.56 -3.35
N ILE A 153 -6.34 -9.48 -3.79
CA ILE A 153 -6.76 -8.45 -4.74
C ILE A 153 -7.22 -7.16 -4.05
N SER A 154 -8.03 -7.24 -3.00
CA SER A 154 -8.55 -6.05 -2.31
C SER A 154 -7.55 -5.51 -1.28
N MET A 155 -7.70 -4.24 -0.92
CA MET A 155 -6.84 -3.62 0.08
C MET A 155 -6.88 -4.36 1.43
N ASN A 156 -8.05 -4.83 1.87
CA ASN A 156 -8.16 -5.63 3.10
C ASN A 156 -7.41 -6.98 3.00
N ALA A 157 -7.52 -7.67 1.86
CA ALA A 157 -6.82 -8.95 1.66
C ALA A 157 -5.29 -8.76 1.58
N ILE A 158 -4.82 -7.68 0.95
CA ILE A 158 -3.41 -7.27 0.93
C ILE A 158 -2.89 -7.06 2.35
N MET A 159 -3.63 -6.31 3.16
CA MET A 159 -3.25 -6.04 4.55
C MET A 159 -3.21 -7.33 5.40
N ASP A 160 -4.16 -8.25 5.23
CA ASP A 160 -4.15 -9.55 5.92
C ASP A 160 -2.95 -10.41 5.51
N SER A 161 -2.65 -10.44 4.22
CA SER A 161 -1.49 -11.16 3.67
C SER A 161 -0.18 -10.62 4.24
N LEU A 162 0.04 -9.30 4.19
CA LEU A 162 1.27 -8.68 4.70
C LEU A 162 1.44 -8.90 6.21
N ALA A 163 0.36 -8.81 6.99
CA ALA A 163 0.40 -9.12 8.42
C ALA A 163 0.82 -10.57 8.69
N SER A 164 0.31 -11.51 7.89
CA SER A 164 0.67 -12.92 7.97
C SER A 164 2.14 -13.16 7.60
N ILE A 165 2.66 -12.43 6.60
CA ILE A 165 4.07 -12.52 6.20
C ILE A 165 4.99 -11.99 7.31
N ILE A 166 4.67 -10.84 7.90
CA ILE A 166 5.44 -10.27 9.02
C ILE A 166 5.51 -11.25 10.19
N MET A 167 4.37 -11.85 10.55
CA MET A 167 4.31 -12.84 11.63
C MET A 167 5.18 -14.08 11.33
N GLN A 168 5.11 -14.62 10.12
CA GLN A 168 5.94 -15.77 9.72
C GLN A 168 7.43 -15.44 9.73
N ALA A 169 7.82 -14.26 9.24
CA ALA A 169 9.20 -13.80 9.28
C ALA A 169 9.72 -13.68 10.72
N HIS A 170 8.91 -13.10 11.62
CA HIS A 170 9.21 -13.02 13.04
C HIS A 170 9.38 -14.41 13.67
N ASP A 171 8.46 -15.35 13.41
CA ASP A 171 8.48 -16.68 14.00
C ASP A 171 9.67 -17.52 13.51
N LYS A 172 10.18 -17.23 12.31
CA LYS A 172 11.42 -17.79 11.77
C LYS A 172 12.70 -17.10 12.26
N GLY A 173 12.59 -16.06 13.08
CA GLY A 173 13.73 -15.36 13.67
C GLY A 173 14.34 -14.27 12.78
N MET A 174 13.68 -13.89 11.68
CA MET A 174 14.11 -12.73 10.88
C MET A 174 13.87 -11.44 11.66
N ASP A 175 14.84 -10.53 11.62
CA ASP A 175 14.65 -9.16 12.11
C ASP A 175 13.64 -8.43 11.19
N THR A 176 12.37 -8.44 11.60
CA THR A 176 11.31 -7.84 10.81
C THR A 176 11.44 -6.32 10.64
N SER A 177 12.29 -5.63 11.41
CA SER A 177 12.55 -4.20 11.21
C SER A 177 13.21 -3.90 9.86
N LYS A 178 13.87 -4.91 9.26
CA LYS A 178 14.50 -4.86 7.94
C LYS A 178 13.57 -5.28 6.79
N LEU A 179 12.31 -5.58 7.09
CA LEU A 179 11.34 -5.98 6.08
C LEU A 179 10.72 -4.75 5.40
N ILE A 180 10.71 -4.76 4.07
CA ILE A 180 10.06 -3.77 3.21
C ILE A 180 8.79 -4.40 2.64
N LEU A 181 7.67 -3.69 2.67
CA LEU A 181 6.37 -4.23 2.23
C LEU A 181 5.97 -3.69 0.86
N ASP A 182 5.61 -4.58 -0.07
CA ASP A 182 5.04 -4.24 -1.38
C ASP A 182 3.56 -4.72 -1.44
N PRO A 183 2.58 -3.84 -1.70
CA PRO A 183 1.16 -4.22 -1.78
C PRO A 183 0.76 -4.94 -3.08
N ALA A 184 1.71 -5.31 -3.94
CA ALA A 184 1.47 -6.04 -5.18
C ALA A 184 0.58 -5.30 -6.19
N ILE A 185 0.76 -3.98 -6.37
CA ILE A 185 0.02 -3.23 -7.41
C ILE A 185 0.26 -3.91 -8.77
N GLY A 186 -0.75 -4.00 -9.64
CA GLY A 186 -0.68 -4.60 -10.97
C GLY A 186 -1.48 -5.89 -11.11
N LYS A 187 -1.66 -6.29 -12.37
CA LYS A 187 -2.36 -7.52 -12.73
C LYS A 187 -1.46 -8.75 -12.61
N TRP A 188 -1.39 -9.31 -11.41
CA TRP A 188 -0.66 -10.54 -11.09
C TRP A 188 -1.48 -11.82 -11.35
N VAL A 189 -2.78 -11.77 -11.06
CA VAL A 189 -3.75 -12.85 -11.30
C VAL A 189 -4.90 -12.34 -12.18
N PRO A 190 -5.58 -13.21 -12.96
CA PRO A 190 -6.68 -12.80 -13.85
C PRO A 190 -7.79 -12.01 -13.16
N GLU A 191 -8.09 -12.34 -11.91
CA GLU A 191 -9.15 -11.78 -11.08
C GLU A 191 -8.83 -10.35 -10.60
N LYS A 192 -7.55 -9.96 -10.58
CA LYS A 192 -7.13 -8.61 -10.18
C LYS A 192 -7.31 -7.64 -11.33
N ILE A 193 -8.53 -7.13 -11.45
CA ILE A 193 -8.91 -6.07 -12.39
C ILE A 193 -8.46 -4.68 -11.90
N PRO A 194 -8.39 -3.67 -12.79
CA PRO A 194 -7.79 -2.35 -12.48
C PRO A 194 -8.37 -1.62 -11.26
N ILE A 195 -9.65 -1.82 -10.93
CA ILE A 195 -10.29 -1.15 -9.77
C ILE A 195 -9.59 -1.48 -8.45
N TYR A 196 -8.99 -2.66 -8.32
CA TYR A 196 -8.25 -3.07 -7.13
C TYR A 196 -6.89 -2.37 -7.02
N ASP A 197 -6.24 -2.08 -8.15
CA ASP A 197 -5.03 -1.27 -8.18
C ASP A 197 -5.35 0.19 -7.82
N PHE A 198 -6.48 0.72 -8.30
CA PHE A 198 -6.96 2.05 -7.92
C PHE A 198 -7.31 2.13 -6.44
N GLU A 199 -7.97 1.13 -5.88
CA GLU A 199 -8.20 1.01 -4.43
C GLU A 199 -6.88 1.03 -3.66
N THR A 200 -5.92 0.21 -4.08
CA THR A 200 -4.61 0.11 -3.41
C THR A 200 -3.83 1.43 -3.46
N ILE A 201 -3.86 2.15 -4.59
CA ILE A 201 -3.21 3.47 -4.74
C ILE A 201 -3.94 4.53 -3.89
N ASP A 202 -5.28 4.55 -3.93
CA ASP A 202 -6.10 5.51 -3.17
C ASP A 202 -6.04 5.25 -1.65
N GLN A 203 -5.75 4.03 -1.22
CA GLN A 203 -5.67 3.69 0.21
C GLN A 203 -4.26 3.31 0.67
N PHE A 204 -3.23 3.70 -0.09
CA PHE A 204 -1.84 3.31 0.18
C PHE A 204 -1.37 3.68 1.60
N GLU A 205 -1.89 4.76 2.18
CA GLU A 205 -1.59 5.21 3.54
C GLU A 205 -1.95 4.19 4.63
N ARG A 206 -2.88 3.26 4.36
CA ARG A 206 -3.27 2.20 5.31
C ARG A 206 -2.10 1.29 5.68
N LEU A 207 -1.18 1.06 4.75
CA LEU A 207 0.01 0.22 4.94
C LEU A 207 0.93 0.75 6.04
N LYS A 208 0.85 2.05 6.38
CA LYS A 208 1.66 2.67 7.44
C LYS A 208 1.43 2.07 8.82
N VAL A 209 0.29 1.39 9.03
CA VAL A 209 0.01 0.70 10.29
C VAL A 209 1.06 -0.35 10.62
N PHE A 210 1.73 -0.95 9.62
CA PHE A 210 2.76 -1.95 9.85
C PHE A 210 4.07 -1.38 10.40
N HIS A 211 4.26 -0.06 10.36
CA HIS A 211 5.49 0.59 10.81
C HIS A 211 6.75 -0.02 10.17
N ARG A 212 6.67 -0.26 8.85
CA ARG A 212 7.75 -0.78 8.00
C ARG A 212 7.91 0.10 6.76
N PRO A 213 9.11 0.14 6.14
CA PRO A 213 9.27 0.73 4.82
C PRO A 213 8.28 0.15 3.81
N LEU A 214 7.82 1.02 2.90
CA LEU A 214 6.78 0.70 1.93
C LEU A 214 7.34 0.91 0.54
N LEU A 215 7.29 -0.14 -0.28
CA LEU A 215 7.71 -0.11 -1.66
C LEU A 215 6.47 0.00 -2.56
N ALA A 216 6.56 0.86 -3.59
CA ALA A 216 5.57 0.90 -4.66
C ALA A 216 6.22 0.65 -6.01
N ALA A 217 5.76 -0.41 -6.70
CA ALA A 217 6.12 -0.72 -8.07
C ALA A 217 4.92 -0.44 -8.99
N ILE A 218 4.93 0.67 -9.74
CA ILE A 218 3.79 1.08 -10.60
C ILE A 218 4.19 1.14 -12.09
N SER A 219 5.49 1.17 -12.38
CA SER A 219 6.03 1.42 -13.71
C SER A 219 5.37 0.58 -14.81
N ARG A 220 4.68 1.28 -15.73
CA ARG A 220 4.09 0.77 -16.99
C ARG A 220 3.01 -0.32 -16.81
N LYS A 221 2.43 -0.44 -15.61
CA LYS A 221 1.45 -1.48 -15.27
C LYS A 221 0.11 -1.35 -16.01
N SER A 222 -0.64 -2.44 -16.06
CA SER A 222 -1.90 -2.58 -16.81
C SER A 222 -3.05 -1.72 -16.29
N CYS A 223 -3.03 -1.30 -15.01
CA CYS A 223 -4.04 -0.36 -14.50
C CYS A 223 -3.98 1.00 -15.22
N ILE A 224 -2.80 1.42 -15.70
CA ILE A 224 -2.63 2.65 -16.49
C ILE A 224 -3.22 2.48 -17.89
N ASP A 225 -3.04 1.30 -18.50
CA ASP A 225 -3.64 0.95 -19.78
C ASP A 225 -5.17 0.99 -19.76
N ALA A 226 -5.77 0.54 -18.67
CA ALA A 226 -7.21 0.52 -18.51
C ALA A 226 -7.84 1.93 -18.59
N VAL A 227 -7.06 2.98 -18.36
CA VAL A 227 -7.49 4.39 -18.45
C VAL A 227 -7.01 5.05 -19.73
N LEU A 228 -5.76 4.82 -20.13
CA LEU A 228 -5.14 5.53 -21.26
C LEU A 228 -5.27 4.81 -22.60
N HIS A 229 -5.56 3.50 -22.59
CA HIS A 229 -5.59 2.62 -23.75
C HIS A 229 -4.29 2.70 -24.57
N ARG A 230 -3.16 2.49 -23.89
CA ARG A 230 -1.81 2.70 -24.44
C ARG A 230 -0.92 1.49 -24.20
N PRO A 231 -0.03 1.15 -25.14
CA PRO A 231 0.96 0.10 -24.93
C PRO A 231 1.97 0.50 -23.83
N PRO A 232 2.68 -0.46 -23.19
CA PRO A 232 3.61 -0.20 -22.09
C PRO A 232 4.65 0.90 -22.33
N GLU A 233 5.07 1.07 -23.59
CA GLU A 233 6.03 2.07 -24.06
C GLU A 233 5.54 3.51 -23.82
N GLU A 234 4.23 3.73 -23.89
CA GLU A 234 3.60 5.06 -23.86
C GLU A 234 2.90 5.38 -22.52
N ARG A 235 3.15 4.55 -21.49
CA ARG A 235 2.53 4.67 -20.15
C ARG A 235 3.33 5.53 -19.18
N LEU A 236 4.40 6.21 -19.63
CA LEU A 236 5.28 6.99 -18.75
C LEU A 236 4.49 8.02 -17.94
N TYR A 237 3.71 8.90 -18.58
CA TYR A 237 3.00 9.95 -17.86
C TYR A 237 1.92 9.42 -16.89
N GLY A 238 1.23 8.34 -17.26
CA GLY A 238 0.30 7.66 -16.34
C GLY A 238 1.03 7.01 -15.16
N THR A 239 2.22 6.45 -15.39
CA THR A 239 3.10 5.93 -14.33
C THR A 239 3.49 7.05 -13.37
N LEU A 240 4.00 8.16 -13.91
CA LEU A 240 4.44 9.30 -13.12
C LEU A 240 3.29 9.88 -12.27
N ALA A 241 2.09 10.02 -12.84
CA ALA A 241 0.92 10.48 -12.11
C ALA A 241 0.58 9.55 -10.92
N ALA A 242 0.55 8.23 -11.13
CA ALA A 242 0.28 7.27 -10.07
C ALA A 242 1.41 7.21 -9.02
N THR A 243 2.67 7.33 -9.45
CA THR A 243 3.84 7.45 -8.55
C THR A 243 3.70 8.66 -7.62
N ALA A 244 3.34 9.84 -8.15
CA ALA A 244 3.16 11.03 -7.33
C ALA A 244 2.14 10.81 -6.20
N ILE A 245 1.03 10.12 -6.51
CA ILE A 245 -0.03 9.81 -5.54
C ILE A 245 0.52 8.90 -4.44
N VAL A 246 1.15 7.77 -4.77
CA VAL A 246 1.64 6.84 -3.73
C VAL A 246 2.78 7.44 -2.89
N VAL A 247 3.63 8.27 -3.47
CA VAL A 247 4.65 9.03 -2.74
C VAL A 247 3.99 9.97 -1.73
N HIS A 248 2.99 10.74 -2.18
CA HIS A 248 2.22 11.63 -1.31
C HIS A 248 1.50 10.87 -0.19
N LYS A 249 1.00 9.66 -0.49
CA LYS A 249 0.33 8.76 0.45
C LYS A 249 1.30 8.03 1.40
N GLY A 250 2.60 8.07 1.12
CA GLY A 250 3.65 7.61 2.03
C GLY A 250 4.48 6.41 1.59
N ALA A 251 4.64 6.18 0.29
CA ALA A 251 5.67 5.28 -0.21
C ALA A 251 7.06 5.78 0.20
N HIS A 252 7.93 4.84 0.55
CA HIS A 252 9.31 5.09 0.98
C HIS A 252 10.33 4.70 -0.09
N ILE A 253 9.98 3.72 -0.92
CA ILE A 253 10.79 3.23 -2.04
C ILE A 253 9.91 3.17 -3.29
N ILE A 254 10.39 3.72 -4.41
CA ILE A 254 9.72 3.59 -5.71
C ILE A 254 10.57 2.71 -6.64
N ARG A 255 9.98 1.60 -7.09
CA ARG A 255 10.59 0.69 -8.07
C ARG A 255 10.20 1.09 -9.50
N THR A 256 11.18 1.43 -10.33
CA THR A 256 10.93 2.04 -11.65
C THR A 256 11.95 1.65 -12.73
N HIS A 257 11.53 1.68 -13.99
CA HIS A 257 12.42 1.57 -15.16
C HIS A 257 12.95 2.94 -15.62
N ASP A 258 12.21 4.01 -15.32
CA ASP A 258 12.42 5.37 -15.86
C ASP A 258 12.94 6.29 -14.75
N VAL A 259 14.16 6.02 -14.27
CA VAL A 259 14.75 6.66 -13.07
C VAL A 259 14.76 8.19 -13.16
N PRO A 260 15.30 8.84 -14.22
CA PRO A 260 15.39 10.31 -14.26
C PRO A 260 14.03 10.99 -14.12
N GLN A 261 13.02 10.53 -14.88
CA GLN A 261 11.69 11.12 -14.86
C GLN A 261 10.94 10.82 -13.56
N THR A 262 11.24 9.67 -12.93
CA THR A 262 10.66 9.31 -11.64
C THR A 262 11.22 10.19 -10.52
N MET A 263 12.50 10.57 -10.57
CA MET A 263 13.13 11.43 -9.56
C MET A 263 12.42 12.78 -9.45
N ASP A 264 12.22 13.51 -10.55
CA ASP A 264 11.54 14.81 -10.55
C ASP A 264 10.17 14.75 -9.85
N VAL A 265 9.42 13.69 -10.15
CA VAL A 265 8.08 13.47 -9.61
C VAL A 265 8.13 13.13 -8.12
N VAL A 266 9.07 12.27 -7.73
CA VAL A 266 9.26 11.86 -6.34
C VAL A 266 9.66 13.05 -5.47
N GLU A 267 10.57 13.91 -5.94
CA GLU A 267 11.00 15.09 -5.20
C GLU A 267 9.84 16.06 -4.93
N VAL A 268 9.05 16.38 -5.97
CA VAL A 268 7.89 17.28 -5.82
C VAL A 268 6.81 16.65 -4.94
N ALA A 269 6.47 15.38 -5.17
CA ALA A 269 5.43 14.70 -4.38
C ALA A 269 5.84 14.53 -2.91
N ALA A 270 7.12 14.25 -2.64
CA ALA A 270 7.66 14.15 -1.28
C ALA A 270 7.65 15.52 -0.58
N ALA A 271 7.96 16.61 -1.29
CA ALA A 271 7.85 17.96 -0.73
C ALA A 271 6.40 18.35 -0.36
N MET A 272 5.41 17.82 -1.08
CA MET A 272 3.98 18.02 -0.78
C MET A 272 3.46 17.13 0.36
N ARG A 273 4.16 16.05 0.71
CA ARG A 273 3.73 15.09 1.73
C ARG A 273 3.76 15.74 3.11
N SER A 274 2.62 15.73 3.80
CA SER A 274 2.55 16.23 5.17
C SER A 274 3.28 15.29 6.14
N ARG A 275 3.96 15.88 7.14
CA ARG A 275 4.58 15.12 8.21
C ARG A 275 3.53 14.68 9.23
N GLN A 276 3.71 13.50 9.80
CA GLN A 276 2.86 13.03 10.89
C GLN A 276 3.07 13.93 12.12
N PRO A 277 2.00 14.49 12.71
CA PRO A 277 2.13 15.25 13.94
C PRO A 277 2.54 14.33 15.10
N VAL A 278 3.67 14.65 15.72
CA VAL A 278 4.18 13.98 16.92
C VAL A 278 4.85 15.00 17.84
N VAL A 279 4.60 14.89 19.15
CA VAL A 279 5.24 15.69 20.20
C VAL A 279 5.88 14.74 21.20
N LYS A 280 7.17 14.95 21.49
CA LYS A 280 7.93 14.17 22.48
C LYS A 280 8.43 15.10 23.59
N ASP A 281 8.17 14.73 24.84
CA ASP A 281 8.65 15.47 26.02
C ASP A 281 8.80 14.53 27.21
N ASN A 282 9.90 14.63 27.97
CA ASN A 282 10.14 13.85 29.19
C ASN A 282 9.89 12.32 29.09
N GLY A 283 10.20 11.72 27.93
CA GLY A 283 9.97 10.29 27.66
C GLY A 283 8.53 9.93 27.27
N PHE A 284 7.64 10.91 27.19
CA PHE A 284 6.29 10.75 26.64
C PHE A 284 6.28 11.10 25.16
N GLU A 285 5.38 10.44 24.42
CA GLU A 285 5.13 10.70 23.01
C GLU A 285 3.61 10.76 22.77
N VAL A 286 3.16 11.80 22.05
CA VAL A 286 1.79 11.92 21.56
C VAL A 286 1.85 12.09 20.05
N SER A 287 1.20 11.20 19.31
CA SER A 287 1.12 11.28 17.85
C SER A 287 -0.32 11.12 17.36
N VAL A 288 -0.60 11.72 16.19
CA VAL A 288 -1.88 11.50 15.49
C VAL A 288 -1.80 10.18 14.75
N VAL A 289 -2.68 9.22 15.07
CA VAL A 289 -2.81 7.97 14.33
C VAL A 289 -3.96 8.08 13.33
N ASN A 290 -3.64 8.08 12.05
CA ASN A 290 -4.62 8.21 10.97
C ASN A 290 -5.27 6.84 10.68
N ILE A 291 -6.43 6.59 11.28
CA ILE A 291 -7.24 5.40 10.97
C ILE A 291 -8.28 5.78 9.92
N VAL A 292 -8.11 5.25 8.70
CA VAL A 292 -9.06 5.47 7.61
C VAL A 292 -10.11 4.36 7.50
N HIS A 293 -9.76 3.14 7.92
CA HIS A 293 -10.65 1.98 7.91
C HIS A 293 -10.66 1.24 9.27
N PRO A 294 -11.80 0.68 9.73
CA PRO A 294 -11.90 0.05 11.05
C PRO A 294 -10.87 -1.06 11.30
N GLU A 295 -10.55 -1.87 10.30
CA GLU A 295 -9.54 -2.94 10.46
C GLU A 295 -8.13 -2.41 10.76
N ASP A 296 -7.82 -1.19 10.34
CA ASP A 296 -6.50 -0.59 10.63
C ASP A 296 -6.38 -0.25 12.12
N ALA A 297 -7.49 0.12 12.78
CA ALA A 297 -7.51 0.30 14.22
C ALA A 297 -7.35 -1.02 14.97
N VAL A 298 -7.87 -2.13 14.43
CA VAL A 298 -7.64 -3.47 15.01
C VAL A 298 -6.15 -3.77 15.03
N ARG A 299 -5.44 -3.55 13.92
CA ARG A 299 -3.99 -3.76 13.80
C ARG A 299 -3.22 -2.90 14.79
N THR A 300 -3.49 -1.59 14.78
CA THR A 300 -2.87 -0.63 15.71
C THR A 300 -3.04 -1.07 17.16
N MET A 301 -4.25 -1.48 17.56
CA MET A 301 -4.53 -1.93 18.92
C MET A 301 -3.81 -3.24 19.25
N ASN A 302 -3.76 -4.19 18.32
CA ASN A 302 -3.09 -5.47 18.54
C ASN A 302 -1.57 -5.30 18.73
N GLU A 303 -0.94 -4.36 18.01
CA GLU A 303 0.48 -4.02 18.21
C GLU A 303 0.77 -3.46 19.61
N MET A 304 -0.21 -2.79 20.22
CA MET A 304 -0.15 -2.33 21.61
C MET A 304 -0.43 -3.45 22.63
N GLY A 305 -0.67 -4.69 22.18
CA GLY A 305 -1.00 -5.83 23.04
C GLY A 305 -2.47 -5.91 23.47
N VAL A 306 -3.38 -5.18 22.82
CA VAL A 306 -4.82 -5.31 23.09
C VAL A 306 -5.33 -6.66 22.61
N THR A 307 -6.19 -7.30 23.40
CA THR A 307 -6.77 -8.59 23.01
C THR A 307 -7.58 -8.50 21.72
N GLY A 308 -7.56 -9.56 20.90
CA GLY A 308 -8.31 -9.60 19.65
C GLY A 308 -9.83 -9.38 19.82
N THR A 309 -10.40 -9.75 20.96
CA THR A 309 -11.82 -9.46 21.26
C THR A 309 -12.03 -7.99 21.57
N GLY A 310 -11.15 -7.38 22.38
CA GLY A 310 -11.22 -5.95 22.70
C GLY A 310 -11.09 -5.07 21.46
N SER A 311 -10.10 -5.36 20.60
CA SER A 311 -9.87 -4.59 19.38
C SER A 311 -11.04 -4.68 18.40
N ARG A 312 -11.63 -5.86 18.21
CA ARG A 312 -12.84 -6.05 17.37
C ARG A 312 -14.06 -5.28 17.86
N ILE A 313 -14.28 -5.15 19.17
CA ILE A 313 -15.39 -4.38 19.73
C ILE A 313 -15.18 -2.86 19.51
N MET A 314 -13.92 -2.42 19.52
CA MET A 314 -13.55 -1.01 19.47
C MET A 314 -13.43 -0.46 18.04
N LYS A 315 -13.18 -1.30 17.04
CA LYS A 315 -12.86 -0.87 15.66
C LYS A 315 -13.86 0.09 15.02
N LYS A 316 -15.16 -0.05 15.29
CA LYS A 316 -16.19 0.85 14.72
C LYS A 316 -16.28 2.21 15.43
N LYS A 317 -15.55 2.40 16.52
CA LYS A 317 -15.45 3.66 17.27
C LYS A 317 -14.27 4.52 16.83
N SER A 318 -13.33 3.99 16.07
CA SER A 318 -12.11 4.70 15.65
C SER A 318 -12.27 5.48 14.36
N VAL A 319 -13.33 5.22 13.59
CA VAL A 319 -13.58 5.86 12.30
C VAL A 319 -14.86 6.67 12.36
N SER A 320 -14.75 7.96 12.06
CA SER A 320 -15.86 8.90 12.00
C SER A 320 -16.27 9.20 10.56
N ARG A 321 -17.56 9.48 10.39
CA ARG A 321 -18.15 9.99 9.14
C ARG A 321 -19.04 11.18 9.43
N VAL A 322 -19.14 12.03 8.42
CA VAL A 322 -20.03 13.17 8.40
C VAL A 322 -21.01 12.96 7.25
N LEU A 323 -22.29 12.78 7.56
CA LEU A 323 -23.32 12.50 6.56
C LEU A 323 -24.23 13.73 6.44
N ARG A 324 -24.47 14.18 5.21
CA ARG A 324 -25.50 15.17 4.90
C ARG A 324 -26.77 14.43 4.47
N ILE A 325 -27.86 14.67 5.19
CA ILE A 325 -29.18 14.18 4.84
C ILE A 325 -29.97 15.42 4.38
N SER A 326 -30.37 15.41 3.12
CA SER A 326 -31.01 16.58 2.50
C SER A 326 -32.51 16.38 2.31
N ASN A 327 -33.26 17.47 2.28
CA ASN A 327 -34.70 17.48 1.98
C ASN A 327 -35.53 16.58 2.92
N ILE A 328 -35.34 16.74 4.23
CA ILE A 328 -36.16 16.09 5.26
C ILE A 328 -37.03 17.13 5.95
N THR A 329 -38.15 16.71 6.54
CA THR A 329 -38.97 17.66 7.31
C THR A 329 -38.21 18.18 8.52
N THR A 330 -38.49 19.41 8.94
CA THR A 330 -37.86 20.00 10.14
C THR A 330 -38.03 19.12 11.38
N THR A 331 -39.18 18.45 11.54
CA THR A 331 -39.37 17.51 12.64
C THR A 331 -38.47 16.29 12.53
N GLU A 332 -38.31 15.70 11.34
CA GLU A 332 -37.42 14.55 11.13
C GLU A 332 -35.97 14.94 11.42
N ALA A 333 -35.54 16.13 10.99
CA ALA A 333 -34.22 16.67 11.31
C ALA A 333 -34.01 16.81 12.83
N LEU A 334 -35.00 17.34 13.56
CA LEU A 334 -34.92 17.48 15.01
C LEU A 334 -34.89 16.12 15.72
N ILE A 335 -35.65 15.12 15.26
CA ILE A 335 -35.59 13.75 15.78
C ILE A 335 -34.20 13.15 15.55
N ILE A 336 -33.68 13.23 14.32
CA ILE A 336 -32.35 12.72 13.96
C ILE A 336 -31.28 13.39 14.83
N LYS A 337 -31.35 14.72 15.00
CA LYS A 337 -30.45 15.48 15.88
C LYS A 337 -30.47 14.95 17.31
N GLN A 338 -31.66 14.80 17.91
CA GLN A 338 -31.78 14.30 19.27
C GLN A 338 -31.21 12.88 19.42
N GLU A 339 -31.49 12.01 18.45
CA GLU A 339 -31.04 10.62 18.49
C GLU A 339 -29.51 10.50 18.28
N ILE A 340 -28.88 11.31 17.43
CA ILE A 340 -27.42 11.26 17.26
C ILE A 340 -26.70 11.83 18.49
N LEU A 341 -27.21 12.92 19.08
CA LEU A 341 -26.68 13.50 20.32
C LEU A 341 -26.77 12.49 21.49
N ALA A 342 -27.87 11.75 21.60
CA ALA A 342 -28.04 10.70 22.61
C ALA A 342 -27.02 9.54 22.49
N ARG A 343 -26.37 9.40 21.33
CA ARG A 343 -25.32 8.40 21.07
C ARG A 343 -23.91 8.98 21.17
N GLY A 344 -23.77 10.26 21.47
CA GLY A 344 -22.50 10.97 21.57
C GLY A 344 -21.90 11.38 20.22
N GLY A 345 -22.73 11.45 19.16
CA GLY A 345 -22.37 12.16 17.93
C GLY A 345 -22.92 13.59 17.97
N ASP A 346 -22.76 14.32 16.87
CA ASP A 346 -23.18 15.71 16.73
C ASP A 346 -24.07 15.92 15.50
N ALA A 347 -24.79 17.06 15.47
CA ALA A 347 -25.60 17.45 14.34
C ALA A 347 -25.68 18.97 14.15
N ALA A 348 -25.64 19.40 12.90
CA ALA A 348 -25.85 20.78 12.47
C ALA A 348 -27.04 20.88 11.51
N LEU A 349 -27.87 21.88 11.72
CA LEU A 349 -29.04 22.22 10.90
C LEU A 349 -29.17 23.74 10.85
N GLU A 350 -29.96 24.25 9.91
CA GLU A 350 -30.20 25.69 9.80
C GLU A 350 -30.93 26.26 11.03
N ARG A 351 -30.75 27.56 11.27
CA ARG A 351 -31.35 28.24 12.43
C ARG A 351 -32.88 28.17 12.45
N ASN A 352 -33.50 28.38 11.30
CA ASN A 352 -34.96 28.51 11.16
C ASN A 352 -35.69 27.17 11.32
N ALA A 353 -35.00 26.04 11.13
CA ALA A 353 -35.53 24.73 11.45
C ALA A 353 -35.72 24.56 12.97
N VAL A 354 -34.88 25.19 13.80
CA VAL A 354 -35.04 25.16 15.26
C VAL A 354 -36.30 25.91 15.71
N SER A 355 -36.68 26.97 15.00
CA SER A 355 -37.91 27.74 15.26
C SER A 355 -39.14 27.26 14.49
N HIS A 356 -39.04 26.13 13.75
CA HIS A 356 -40.11 25.61 12.89
C HIS A 356 -40.60 26.59 11.80
N GLU A 357 -39.74 27.50 11.38
CA GLU A 357 -40.03 28.49 10.32
C GLU A 357 -39.82 27.91 8.90
N THR A 358 -39.21 26.73 8.78
CA THR A 358 -39.02 25.99 7.52
C THR A 358 -39.74 24.64 7.57
N GLU A 359 -40.42 24.26 6.48
CA GLU A 359 -41.11 22.96 6.38
C GLU A 359 -40.13 21.79 6.18
N SER A 360 -39.15 21.99 5.30
CA SER A 360 -38.05 21.08 5.03
C SER A 360 -36.70 21.74 5.25
N THR A 361 -35.71 20.91 5.56
CA THR A 361 -34.35 21.34 5.87
C THR A 361 -33.34 20.24 5.54
N ASP A 362 -32.07 20.60 5.58
CA ASP A 362 -30.95 19.66 5.53
C ASP A 362 -30.34 19.52 6.92
N ILE A 363 -29.79 18.33 7.21
CA ILE A 363 -29.04 18.08 8.44
C ILE A 363 -27.69 17.45 8.12
N LEU A 364 -26.66 17.94 8.78
CA LEU A 364 -25.34 17.34 8.81
C LEU A 364 -25.20 16.56 10.12
N ILE A 365 -25.00 15.25 10.07
CA ILE A 365 -24.74 14.42 11.26
C ILE A 365 -23.29 13.97 11.29
N MET A 366 -22.69 13.92 12.47
CA MET A 366 -21.29 13.59 12.68
C MET A 366 -21.20 12.50 13.75
N GLY A 367 -20.47 11.43 13.47
CA GLY A 367 -20.27 10.38 14.46
C GLY A 367 -19.39 9.25 13.96
N THR A 368 -18.98 8.40 14.90
CA THR A 368 -18.31 7.14 14.59
C THR A 368 -19.25 6.21 13.81
N ILE A 369 -18.70 5.29 13.02
CA ILE A 369 -19.51 4.28 12.30
C ILE A 369 -20.46 3.56 13.27
N LEU A 370 -19.99 3.19 14.48
CA LEU A 370 -20.84 2.56 15.49
C LEU A 370 -22.03 3.44 15.91
N GLN A 371 -21.82 4.75 16.07
CA GLN A 371 -22.87 5.68 16.45
C GLN A 371 -23.90 5.84 15.32
N LEU A 372 -23.44 5.94 14.07
CA LEU A 372 -24.30 6.07 12.89
C LEU A 372 -25.13 4.79 12.65
N GLU A 373 -24.55 3.61 12.80
CA GLU A 373 -25.29 2.34 12.73
C GLU A 373 -26.36 2.25 13.84
N LYS A 374 -26.01 2.65 15.07
CA LYS A 374 -26.96 2.70 16.19
C LYS A 374 -28.06 3.75 15.99
N LEU A 375 -27.76 4.86 15.31
CA LEU A 375 -28.74 5.87 14.93
C LEU A 375 -29.72 5.26 13.93
N ALA A 376 -29.22 4.71 12.82
CA ALA A 376 -30.06 4.08 11.79
C ALA A 376 -31.00 3.03 12.39
N LYS A 377 -30.46 2.09 13.20
CA LYS A 377 -31.27 1.08 13.88
C LYS A 377 -32.43 1.66 14.71
N LYS A 378 -32.25 2.85 15.29
CA LYS A 378 -33.31 3.51 16.06
C LYS A 378 -34.32 4.22 15.17
N LEU A 379 -33.86 4.87 14.11
CA LEU A 379 -34.73 5.54 13.13
C LEU A 379 -35.64 4.55 12.39
N GLU A 380 -35.20 3.30 12.24
CA GLU A 380 -35.99 2.21 11.65
C GLU A 380 -37.35 2.00 12.34
N CYS A 381 -37.43 2.20 13.65
CA CYS A 381 -38.66 2.04 14.42
C CYS A 381 -39.45 3.35 14.61
N GLN A 382 -39.05 4.44 13.96
CA GLN A 382 -39.71 5.75 14.09
C GLN A 382 -40.76 5.96 12.99
N ALA A 383 -41.65 6.93 13.20
CA ALA A 383 -42.69 7.29 12.24
C ALA A 383 -42.14 8.09 11.03
N ARG A 384 -43.01 8.36 10.04
CA ARG A 384 -42.74 9.16 8.84
C ARG A 384 -41.69 8.51 7.93
N ASN A 385 -40.82 9.29 7.30
CA ASN A 385 -39.81 8.77 6.37
C ASN A 385 -38.53 8.32 7.07
N LEU A 386 -38.47 8.33 8.42
CA LEU A 386 -37.28 7.94 9.17
C LEU A 386 -36.83 6.49 8.93
N PRO A 387 -37.71 5.50 8.68
CA PRO A 387 -37.27 4.16 8.25
C PRO A 387 -36.56 4.18 6.87
N VAL A 388 -36.97 5.07 5.97
CA VAL A 388 -36.29 5.27 4.68
C VAL A 388 -34.92 5.89 4.90
N VAL A 389 -34.85 6.95 5.71
CA VAL A 389 -33.58 7.61 6.08
C VAL A 389 -32.63 6.64 6.77
N SER A 390 -33.13 5.78 7.66
CA SER A 390 -32.34 4.71 8.31
C SER A 390 -31.61 3.84 7.29
N ARG A 391 -32.35 3.28 6.33
CA ARG A 391 -31.79 2.45 5.26
C ARG A 391 -30.79 3.24 4.42
N MET A 392 -31.10 4.48 4.04
CA MET A 392 -30.17 5.33 3.27
C MET A 392 -28.87 5.60 4.01
N ILE A 393 -28.89 5.76 5.34
CA ILE A 393 -27.66 5.90 6.15
C ILE A 393 -26.82 4.63 6.05
N LEU A 394 -27.42 3.45 6.23
CA LEU A 394 -26.71 2.17 6.17
C LEU A 394 -26.16 1.88 4.77
N ASP A 395 -26.98 2.10 3.73
CA ASP A 395 -26.58 1.93 2.34
C ASP A 395 -25.41 2.86 2.00
N THR A 396 -25.46 4.12 2.42
CA THR A 396 -24.37 5.08 2.19
C THR A 396 -23.07 4.65 2.87
N LEU A 397 -23.13 4.16 4.11
CA LEU A 397 -21.95 3.63 4.80
C LEU A 397 -21.40 2.36 4.14
N GLN A 398 -22.26 1.52 3.57
CA GLN A 398 -21.84 0.34 2.82
C GLN A 398 -21.18 0.72 1.49
N LEU A 399 -21.72 1.72 0.77
CA LEU A 399 -21.15 2.21 -0.50
C LEU A 399 -19.79 2.87 -0.30
N ASP A 400 -19.56 3.54 0.84
CA ASP A 400 -18.27 4.14 1.21
C ASP A 400 -17.13 3.11 1.36
N ASP A 401 -17.47 1.84 1.61
CA ASP A 401 -16.53 0.71 1.70
C ASP A 401 -16.56 -0.20 0.45
N ASN A 402 -17.44 0.07 -0.51
CA ASN A 402 -17.62 -0.78 -1.69
C ASN A 402 -16.66 -0.38 -2.82
N VAL A 403 -15.73 -1.27 -3.15
CA VAL A 403 -14.69 -1.05 -4.19
C VAL A 403 -15.29 -0.74 -5.55
N GLU A 404 -16.31 -1.49 -5.98
CA GLU A 404 -16.94 -1.29 -7.30
C GLU A 404 -17.62 0.08 -7.36
N TYR A 405 -18.41 0.45 -6.36
CA TYR A 405 -19.03 1.77 -6.31
C TYR A 405 -17.99 2.90 -6.37
N ARG A 406 -16.88 2.74 -5.66
CA ARG A 406 -15.84 3.77 -5.57
C ARG A 406 -15.06 3.94 -6.87
N TYR A 407 -14.72 2.85 -7.56
CA TYR A 407 -13.73 2.90 -8.64
C TYR A 407 -14.20 2.34 -9.99
N LEU A 408 -15.31 1.59 -10.02
CA LEU A 408 -15.89 1.17 -11.29
C LEU A 408 -16.52 2.39 -11.96
N ARG A 409 -16.08 2.66 -13.18
CA ARG A 409 -16.59 3.72 -14.04
C ARG A 409 -16.78 3.13 -15.43
N GLU A 410 -17.80 3.59 -16.14
CA GLU A 410 -17.83 3.45 -17.60
C GLU A 410 -16.75 4.40 -18.14
N LEU A 411 -15.56 3.84 -18.39
CA LEU A 411 -14.40 4.56 -18.95
C LEU A 411 -14.44 4.54 -20.47
#